data_AF-A0A7R9CLT6-F1
#
_entry.id   AF-A0A7R9CLT6-F1
#
_cell.length_a   1.000
_cell.length_b   1.000
_cell.length_c   1.000
_cell.angle_alpha   90.00
_cell.angle_beta   90.00
_cell.angle_gamma   90.00
#
_symmetry.space_group_name_H-M   'P 1'
#
loop_
_entity.id
_entity.type
_entity.pdbx_description
1 polymer ?
#
loop_
_entity_poly.entity_id
_entity_poly.type
_entity_poly.pdbx_seq_one_letter_code
_entity_poly.pdbx_strand_id
1 'polypeptide(L)'
;MIFEFDEIRNFTAVHIFTNNLFAKNVQVFSKAKVFFSIGGQFYNGRPLSYSYMPDTILENARNVSIHLHYRVGRFVKIHLYFAARWIMVSEVLFESGRESIVIVKKNRIRDFDYSRHFMNKWFLNFCLSVCQVGLSVCLSVCLSVCLPPPPPPTIA
;
A
#
# COMPACT_ATOMS: atom_id res chain seq x y z
N MET A 1 -0.74 -4.37 6.93
CA MET A 1 0.20 -3.23 6.99
C MET A 1 0.19 -2.65 8.39
N ILE A 2 1.34 -2.19 8.89
CA ILE A 2 1.47 -1.51 10.18
C ILE A 2 2.19 -0.18 9.93
N PHE A 3 1.66 0.88 10.52
CA PHE A 3 2.19 2.24 10.47
C PHE A 3 2.53 2.66 11.89
N GLU A 4 3.74 3.17 12.08
CA GLU A 4 4.23 3.74 13.33
C GLU A 4 4.37 5.24 13.14
N PHE A 5 3.99 5.98 14.18
CA PHE A 5 4.13 7.42 14.27
C PHE A 5 5.03 7.75 15.46
N ASP A 6 5.77 8.85 15.36
CA ASP A 6 6.70 9.28 16.42
C ASP A 6 5.95 9.64 17.71
N GLU A 7 4.77 10.24 17.57
CA GLU A 7 3.92 10.68 18.67
C GLU A 7 2.54 10.02 18.63
N ILE A 8 1.86 10.04 19.79
CA ILE A 8 0.47 9.62 19.89
C ILE A 8 -0.40 10.70 19.25
N ARG A 9 -1.07 10.36 18.14
CA ARG A 9 -1.90 11.30 17.36
C ARG A 9 -3.37 10.86 17.37
N ASN A 10 -4.25 11.83 17.16
CA ASN A 10 -5.68 11.60 16.98
C ASN A 10 -5.99 11.55 15.48
N PHE A 11 -6.46 10.40 14.99
CA PHE A 11 -6.75 10.18 13.59
C PHE A 11 -8.23 10.41 13.26
N THR A 12 -8.48 11.32 12.33
CA THR A 12 -9.82 11.66 11.82
C THR A 12 -10.23 10.73 10.68
N ALA A 13 -9.33 10.54 9.71
CA ALA A 13 -9.57 9.72 8.53
C ALA A 13 -8.26 9.11 8.00
N VAL A 14 -8.40 8.06 7.20
CA VAL A 14 -7.32 7.51 6.38
C VAL A 14 -7.78 7.46 4.93
N HIS A 15 -6.94 7.92 4.01
CA HIS A 15 -7.18 7.88 2.58
C HIS A 15 -6.24 6.88 1.95
N ILE A 16 -6.79 5.89 1.27
CA ILE A 16 -6.02 4.84 0.61
C ILE A 16 -6.23 5.01 -0.88
N PHE A 17 -5.15 5.34 -1.59
CA PHE A 17 -5.18 5.48 -3.03
C PHE A 17 -4.83 4.14 -3.65
N THR A 18 -5.77 3.61 -4.41
CA THR A 18 -5.70 2.28 -5.00
C THR A 18 -5.98 2.36 -6.49
N ASN A 19 -5.46 1.41 -7.25
CA ASN A 19 -5.72 1.33 -8.68
C ASN A 19 -6.68 0.18 -8.99
N ASN A 20 -7.73 0.46 -9.76
CA ASN A 20 -8.69 -0.54 -10.22
C ASN A 20 -8.40 -0.90 -11.69
N LEU A 21 -7.73 -2.03 -11.92
CA LEU A 21 -7.47 -2.56 -13.27
C LEU A 21 -8.07 -3.96 -13.36
N PHE A 22 -9.40 -4.01 -13.44
CA PHE A 22 -10.16 -5.26 -13.35
C PHE A 22 -9.76 -6.27 -14.43
N ALA A 23 -9.56 -5.84 -15.68
CA ALA A 23 -9.08 -6.69 -16.78
C ALA A 23 -7.73 -7.36 -16.50
N LYS A 24 -6.93 -6.81 -15.58
CA LYS A 24 -5.63 -7.35 -15.15
C LYS A 24 -5.69 -8.08 -13.81
N ASN A 25 -6.88 -8.39 -13.32
CA ASN A 25 -7.11 -9.02 -12.01
C ASN A 25 -6.56 -8.17 -10.83
N VAL A 26 -6.56 -6.85 -10.97
CA VAL A 26 -6.22 -5.92 -9.90
C VAL A 26 -7.47 -5.13 -9.55
N GLN A 27 -7.94 -5.23 -8.31
CA GLN A 27 -9.09 -4.47 -7.84
C GLN A 27 -8.82 -3.78 -6.52
N VAL A 28 -9.65 -2.81 -6.21
CA VAL A 28 -9.75 -2.22 -4.87
C VAL A 28 -10.12 -3.31 -3.85
N PHE A 29 -9.67 -3.16 -2.61
CA PHE A 29 -9.98 -4.10 -1.54
C PHE A 29 -11.49 -4.16 -1.27
N SER A 30 -12.01 -5.33 -0.87
CA SER A 30 -13.44 -5.51 -0.54
C SER A 30 -13.78 -5.02 0.86
N LYS A 31 -12.83 -5.19 1.79
CA LYS A 31 -12.99 -4.79 3.18
C LYS A 31 -11.66 -4.32 3.74
N ALA A 32 -11.71 -3.32 4.61
CA ALA A 32 -10.59 -2.88 5.42
C ALA A 32 -10.94 -2.99 6.90
N LYS A 33 -10.02 -3.51 7.70
CA LYS A 33 -10.08 -3.44 9.16
C LYS A 33 -8.91 -2.61 9.67
N VAL A 34 -9.21 -1.59 10.46
CA VAL A 34 -8.22 -0.70 11.06
C VAL A 34 -8.19 -0.95 12.56
N PHE A 35 -6.98 -1.19 13.07
CA PHE A 35 -6.69 -1.43 14.47
C PHE A 35 -5.74 -0.33 14.96
N PHE A 36 -5.95 0.08 16.21
CA PHE A 36 -5.17 1.13 16.85
C PHE A 36 -4.45 0.55 18.06
N SER A 37 -3.22 1.00 18.29
CA SER A 37 -2.44 0.69 19.49
C SER A 37 -1.56 1.88 19.86
N ILE A 38 -1.25 2.00 21.14
CA ILE A 38 -0.34 3.03 21.67
C ILE A 38 1.08 2.44 21.87
N GLY A 39 1.15 1.18 22.32
CA GLY A 39 2.41 0.48 22.61
C GLY A 39 2.85 -0.53 21.54
N GLY A 40 2.07 -0.74 20.48
CA GLY A 40 2.41 -1.64 19.37
C GLY A 40 2.29 -3.15 19.68
N GLN A 41 2.28 -3.53 20.96
CA GLN A 41 2.17 -4.93 21.41
C GLN A 41 0.73 -5.45 21.37
N PHE A 42 -0.23 -4.66 21.86
CA PHE A 42 -1.62 -5.06 21.98
C PHE A 42 -2.56 -4.14 21.20
N TYR A 43 -3.41 -4.73 20.38
CA TYR A 43 -4.46 -4.05 19.60
C TYR A 43 -5.83 -4.34 20.22
N ASN A 44 -6.02 -3.99 21.49
CA ASN A 44 -7.17 -4.41 22.30
C ASN A 44 -8.48 -3.64 21.99
N GLY A 45 -8.42 -2.58 21.19
CA GLY A 45 -9.60 -1.79 20.82
C GLY A 45 -10.49 -2.50 19.78
N ARG A 46 -11.80 -2.20 19.80
CA ARG A 46 -12.72 -2.65 18.73
C ARG A 46 -12.19 -2.19 17.37
N PRO A 47 -11.92 -3.10 16.42
CA PRO A 47 -11.45 -2.70 15.10
C PRO A 47 -12.52 -1.94 14.35
N LEU A 48 -12.10 -0.95 13.59
CA LEU A 48 -12.98 -0.27 12.65
C LEU A 48 -13.04 -1.09 11.36
N SER A 49 -14.21 -1.61 11.03
CA SER A 49 -14.44 -2.32 9.78
C SER A 49 -15.11 -1.42 8.75
N TYR A 50 -14.49 -1.27 7.60
CA TYR A 50 -15.02 -0.58 6.44
C TYR A 50 -15.20 -1.58 5.29
N SER A 51 -16.35 -1.54 4.62
CA SER A 51 -16.64 -2.38 3.46
C SER A 51 -16.73 -1.48 2.23
N TYR A 52 -16.04 -1.87 1.16
CA TYR A 52 -16.06 -1.17 -0.11
C TYR A 52 -16.82 -2.02 -1.15
N MET A 53 -17.71 -1.39 -1.91
CA MET A 53 -18.42 -2.06 -3.00
C MET A 53 -17.51 -2.12 -4.24
N PRO A 54 -17.27 -3.30 -4.82
CA PRO A 54 -16.37 -3.42 -5.96
C PRO A 54 -16.96 -2.75 -7.20
N ASP A 55 -16.17 -1.88 -7.83
CA ASP A 55 -16.50 -1.30 -9.14
C ASP A 55 -15.94 -2.18 -10.25
N THR A 56 -16.82 -2.84 -11.01
CA THR A 56 -16.43 -3.69 -12.17
C THR A 56 -16.60 -2.99 -13.52
N ILE A 57 -17.04 -1.72 -13.51
CA ILE A 57 -17.41 -0.99 -14.73
C ILE A 57 -16.28 -0.06 -15.21
N LEU A 58 -15.56 0.58 -14.28
CA LEU A 58 -14.56 1.61 -14.60
C LEU A 58 -13.16 1.25 -14.09
N GLU A 59 -12.19 1.24 -14.99
CA GLU A 59 -10.77 0.92 -14.71
C GLU A 59 -9.93 2.16 -14.36
N ASN A 60 -10.28 2.83 -13.27
CA ASN A 60 -9.62 4.07 -12.85
C ASN A 60 -9.01 3.95 -11.45
N ALA A 61 -8.06 4.85 -11.13
CA ALA A 61 -7.59 5.00 -9.77
C ALA A 61 -8.72 5.48 -8.84
N ARG A 62 -8.77 4.92 -7.63
CA ARG A 62 -9.78 5.20 -6.60
C ARG A 62 -9.10 5.67 -5.33
N ASN A 63 -9.57 6.82 -4.83
CA ASN A 63 -9.26 7.28 -3.48
C ASN A 63 -10.36 6.78 -2.53
N VAL A 64 -10.00 5.86 -1.64
CA VAL A 64 -10.92 5.32 -0.64
C VAL A 64 -10.64 6.00 0.71
N SER A 65 -11.59 6.82 1.15
CA SER A 65 -11.55 7.53 2.42
C SER A 65 -12.30 6.73 3.50
N ILE A 66 -11.61 6.41 4.59
CA ILE A 66 -12.18 5.69 5.73
C ILE A 66 -12.12 6.61 6.96
N HIS A 67 -13.28 6.95 7.50
CA HIS A 67 -13.37 7.78 8.71
C HIS A 67 -12.97 6.99 9.95
N LEU A 68 -11.97 7.45 10.67
CA LEU A 68 -11.39 6.77 11.84
C LEU A 68 -12.05 7.17 13.17
N HIS A 69 -13.02 8.09 13.14
CA HIS A 69 -13.81 8.53 14.30
C HIS A 69 -12.97 9.06 15.46
N TYR A 70 -11.97 9.89 15.18
CA TYR A 70 -11.12 10.54 16.18
C TYR A 70 -10.47 9.56 17.16
N ARG A 71 -9.99 8.42 16.63
CA ARG A 71 -9.31 7.41 17.44
C ARG A 71 -7.86 7.78 17.65
N VAL A 72 -7.42 7.66 18.89
CA VAL A 72 -6.07 7.99 19.32
C VAL A 72 -5.18 6.75 19.25
N GLY A 73 -3.98 6.89 18.68
CA GLY A 73 -3.00 5.81 18.62
C GLY A 73 -1.63 6.28 18.17
N ARG A 74 -0.60 5.47 18.45
CA ARG A 74 0.76 5.64 17.92
C ARG A 74 1.07 4.64 16.80
N PHE A 75 0.42 3.48 16.85
CA PHE A 75 0.49 2.45 15.82
C PHE A 75 -0.88 2.22 15.21
N VAL A 76 -0.93 2.23 13.89
CA VAL A 76 -2.14 1.91 13.13
C VAL A 76 -1.87 0.68 12.28
N LYS A 77 -2.65 -0.37 12.49
CA LYS A 77 -2.56 -1.61 11.73
C LYS A 77 -3.77 -1.73 10.82
N ILE A 78 -3.53 -1.83 9.52
CA ILE A 78 -4.57 -1.94 8.49
C ILE A 78 -4.50 -3.33 7.88
N HIS A 79 -5.63 -4.03 7.92
CA HIS A 79 -5.87 -5.30 7.26
C HIS A 79 -6.79 -5.06 6.07
N LEU A 80 -6.26 -5.25 4.87
CA LEU A 80 -7.02 -5.19 3.63
C LEU A 80 -7.40 -6.60 3.22
N TYR A 81 -8.66 -6.79 2.83
CA TYR A 81 -9.18 -8.03 2.30
C TYR A 81 -9.26 -7.95 0.78
N PHE A 82 -8.76 -8.99 0.12
CA PHE A 82 -8.73 -9.09 -1.33
C PHE A 82 -10.15 -9.22 -1.90
N ALA A 83 -10.45 -8.42 -2.92
CA ALA A 83 -11.62 -8.59 -3.78
C ALA A 83 -11.27 -9.40 -5.05
N ALA A 84 -10.04 -9.22 -5.54
CA ALA A 84 -9.47 -9.93 -6.68
C ALA A 84 -8.10 -10.54 -6.33
N ARG A 85 -7.44 -11.14 -7.32
CA ARG A 85 -6.11 -11.76 -7.14
C ARG A 85 -5.10 -10.80 -6.53
N TRP A 86 -5.13 -9.53 -6.91
CA TRP A 86 -4.16 -8.54 -6.44
C TRP A 86 -4.83 -7.22 -6.04
N ILE A 87 -4.21 -6.50 -5.08
CA ILE A 87 -4.54 -5.12 -4.73
C ILE A 87 -3.29 -4.26 -5.02
N MET A 88 -3.48 -3.12 -5.68
CA MET A 88 -2.45 -2.08 -5.80
C MET A 88 -2.81 -0.87 -4.96
N VAL A 89 -1.91 -0.51 -4.05
CA VAL A 89 -1.96 0.71 -3.24
C VAL A 89 -0.78 1.57 -3.65
N SER A 90 -1.01 2.83 -4.03
CA SER A 90 0.04 3.78 -4.40
C SER A 90 0.52 4.60 -3.20
N GLU A 91 -0.43 5.02 -2.36
CA GLU A 91 -0.17 5.88 -1.21
C GLU A 91 -1.26 5.72 -0.14
N VAL A 92 -0.88 6.04 1.10
CA VAL A 92 -1.79 6.04 2.26
C VAL A 92 -1.59 7.34 3.00
N LEU A 93 -2.66 8.12 3.14
CA LEU A 93 -2.65 9.39 3.85
C LEU A 93 -3.40 9.24 5.17
N PHE A 94 -2.84 9.78 6.23
CA PHE A 94 -3.51 9.85 7.52
C PHE A 94 -3.84 11.31 7.83
N GLU A 95 -5.12 11.56 8.09
CA GLU A 95 -5.59 12.87 8.50
C GLU A 95 -5.68 12.91 10.04
N SER A 96 -4.97 13.85 10.64
CA SER A 96 -5.06 14.15 12.08
C SER A 96 -5.52 15.60 12.25
N GLY A 97 -6.30 15.92 13.29
CA GLY A 97 -7.09 17.16 13.37
C GLY A 97 -6.37 18.52 13.19
N ARG A 98 -5.04 18.56 13.13
CA ARG A 98 -4.28 19.78 12.79
C ARG A 98 -3.35 19.61 11.58
N GLU A 99 -3.11 18.38 11.11
CA GLU A 99 -2.13 18.06 10.07
C GLU A 99 -2.51 16.77 9.32
N SER A 100 -2.41 16.79 8.00
CA SER A 100 -2.44 15.58 7.17
C SER A 100 -1.01 15.09 6.92
N ILE A 101 -0.75 13.82 7.25
CA ILE A 101 0.55 13.19 7.01
C ILE A 101 0.42 12.25 5.82
N VAL A 102 1.16 12.55 4.77
CA VAL A 102 1.30 11.70 3.59
C VAL A 102 2.34 10.64 3.87
N ILE A 103 1.92 9.37 3.96
CA ILE A 103 2.85 8.24 4.04
C ILE A 103 2.87 7.55 2.67
N VAL A 104 3.83 7.94 1.83
CA VAL A 104 4.08 7.23 0.58
C VAL A 104 4.79 5.92 0.89
N LYS A 105 4.01 4.84 1.04
CA LYS A 105 4.57 3.49 0.98
C LYS A 105 4.71 3.12 -0.49
N LYS A 106 5.95 3.04 -1.00
CA LYS A 106 6.24 2.40 -2.29
C LYS A 106 6.14 0.86 -2.14
N ASN A 107 4.97 0.35 -1.75
CA ASN A 107 4.76 -1.07 -1.45
C ASN A 107 3.67 -1.67 -2.33
N ARG A 108 4.08 -2.55 -3.27
CA ARG A 108 3.19 -3.59 -3.80
C ARG A 108 2.93 -4.58 -2.66
N ILE A 109 1.75 -4.52 -2.05
CA ILE A 109 1.37 -5.40 -0.94
C ILE A 109 1.09 -6.79 -1.48
N ARG A 110 2.14 -7.59 -1.63
CA ARG A 110 2.12 -9.06 -1.63
C ARG A 110 3.49 -9.57 -1.20
N ASP A 111 3.63 -9.93 0.06
CA ASP A 111 4.58 -11.00 0.39
C ASP A 111 3.91 -12.31 -0.02
N PHE A 112 3.96 -12.62 -1.32
CA PHE A 112 3.92 -13.98 -1.87
C PHE A 112 4.33 -13.89 -3.35
N ASP A 113 5.43 -14.59 -3.64
CA ASP A 113 6.18 -14.76 -4.89
C ASP A 113 5.57 -14.16 -6.18
N TYR A 114 6.22 -13.10 -6.68
CA TYR A 114 6.03 -12.60 -8.03
C TYR A 114 7.30 -12.85 -8.82
N SER A 115 7.35 -14.03 -9.43
CA SER A 115 8.30 -14.40 -10.46
C SER A 115 8.63 -13.18 -11.34
N ARG A 116 9.93 -12.87 -11.44
CA ARG A 116 10.61 -11.69 -12.04
C ARG A 116 10.12 -11.23 -13.43
N HIS A 117 9.19 -11.95 -14.04
CA HIS A 117 8.81 -11.80 -15.44
C HIS A 117 7.85 -10.64 -15.72
N PHE A 118 7.03 -10.20 -14.76
CA PHE A 118 5.94 -9.25 -15.05
C PHE A 118 6.23 -7.82 -14.54
N MET A 119 7.27 -7.64 -13.70
CA MET A 119 7.74 -6.32 -13.28
C MET A 119 8.33 -5.51 -14.43
N ASN A 120 8.94 -6.17 -15.41
CA ASN A 120 9.60 -5.49 -16.51
C ASN A 120 8.62 -4.75 -17.42
N LYS A 121 7.36 -5.19 -17.53
CA LYS A 121 6.33 -4.47 -18.33
C LYS A 121 5.73 -3.27 -17.61
N TRP A 122 5.71 -3.26 -16.28
CA TRP A 122 5.21 -2.12 -15.49
C TRP A 122 6.29 -1.06 -15.26
N PHE A 123 7.55 -1.47 -15.03
CA PHE A 123 8.68 -0.54 -14.97
C PHE A 123 9.01 0.07 -16.33
N LEU A 124 8.95 -0.68 -17.46
CA LEU A 124 9.16 -0.08 -18.79
C LEU A 124 8.13 1.00 -19.09
N ASN A 125 6.84 0.76 -18.86
CA ASN A 125 5.81 1.74 -19.21
C ASN A 125 5.76 2.95 -18.27
N PHE A 126 6.15 2.80 -17.00
CA PHE A 126 6.30 3.93 -16.09
C PHE A 126 7.58 4.73 -16.38
N CYS A 127 8.67 4.06 -16.77
CA CYS A 127 9.91 4.72 -17.20
C CYS A 127 9.75 5.40 -18.57
N LEU A 128 8.98 4.83 -19.50
CA LEU A 128 8.66 5.43 -20.81
C LEU A 128 7.87 6.74 -20.67
N SER A 129 7.06 6.89 -19.63
CA SER A 129 6.36 8.17 -19.36
C SER A 129 7.29 9.26 -18.80
N VAL A 130 8.34 8.86 -18.06
CA VAL A 130 9.31 9.81 -17.46
C VAL A 130 10.52 10.06 -18.37
N CYS A 131 10.74 9.24 -19.40
CA CYS A 131 11.82 9.42 -20.37
C CYS A 131 11.52 10.46 -21.46
N GLN A 132 10.37 11.16 -21.39
CA GLN A 132 10.07 12.29 -22.28
C GLN A 132 10.72 13.61 -21.82
N VAL A 133 11.31 13.64 -20.62
CA VAL A 133 12.09 14.78 -20.09
C VAL A 133 13.52 14.31 -19.83
N GLY A 134 14.34 14.37 -20.88
CA GLY A 134 15.69 13.81 -20.92
C GLY A 134 16.62 14.31 -19.83
N LEU A 135 16.74 13.54 -18.75
CA LEU A 135 17.76 13.69 -17.73
C LEU A 135 18.44 12.34 -17.48
N SER A 136 19.75 12.31 -17.73
CA SER A 136 20.68 11.18 -17.81
C SER A 136 20.84 10.31 -16.54
N VAL A 137 19.97 10.42 -15.54
CA VAL A 137 20.19 9.82 -14.21
C VAL A 137 19.57 8.41 -14.07
N CYS A 138 18.74 7.96 -15.02
CA CYS A 138 17.99 6.70 -14.88
C CYS A 138 18.82 5.40 -14.96
N LEU A 139 20.03 5.42 -15.52
CA LEU A 139 20.78 4.17 -15.78
C LEU A 139 21.54 3.61 -14.56
N SER A 140 21.86 4.43 -13.56
CA SER A 140 22.70 3.96 -12.44
C SER A 140 21.92 3.22 -11.33
N VAL A 141 20.62 3.51 -11.16
CA VAL A 141 19.82 2.94 -10.06
C VAL A 141 19.23 1.55 -10.40
N CYS A 142 19.20 1.17 -11.68
CA CYS A 142 18.60 -0.12 -12.09
C CYS A 142 19.50 -1.34 -11.85
N LEU A 143 20.82 -1.20 -11.75
CA LEU A 143 21.72 -2.36 -11.64
C LEU A 143 21.92 -2.88 -10.20
N SER A 144 21.60 -2.11 -9.16
CA SER A 144 21.89 -2.52 -7.77
C SER A 144 20.74 -3.24 -7.03
N VAL A 145 19.57 -3.42 -7.66
CA VAL A 145 18.38 -4.04 -7.02
C VAL A 145 18.08 -5.45 -7.56
N CYS A 146 18.87 -5.97 -8.50
CA CYS A 146 18.54 -7.19 -9.26
C CYS A 146 19.37 -8.44 -8.94
N LEU A 147 20.03 -8.51 -7.78
CA LEU A 147 20.61 -9.78 -7.32
C LEU A 147 19.71 -10.42 -6.25
N PRO A 148 19.16 -11.64 -6.49
CA PRO A 148 18.45 -12.38 -5.46
C PRO A 148 19.44 -12.83 -4.37
N PRO A 149 19.01 -12.95 -3.10
CA PRO A 149 19.85 -13.50 -2.04
C PRO A 149 20.19 -14.99 -2.33
N PRO A 150 21.40 -15.46 -1.95
CA PRO A 150 21.80 -16.85 -2.13
C PRO A 150 20.94 -17.80 -1.28
N PRO A 151 20.68 -19.03 -1.74
CA PRO A 151 19.89 -20.01 -0.99
C PRO A 151 20.59 -20.43 0.31
N PRO A 152 19.83 -20.78 1.36
CA PRO A 152 20.40 -21.22 2.62
C PRO A 152 21.15 -22.56 2.46
N PRO A 153 22.24 -22.78 3.21
CA PRO A 153 23.01 -24.02 3.12
C PRO A 153 22.17 -25.21 3.57
N THR A 154 22.08 -26.22 2.70
CA THR A 154 21.44 -27.50 3.02
C THR A 154 22.40 -28.28 3.92
N ILE A 155 22.03 -28.51 5.17
CA ILE A 155 22.79 -29.38 6.07
C ILE A 155 22.53 -30.82 5.59
N ALA A 156 23.60 -31.52 5.23
CA ALA A 156 23.61 -32.93 4.85
C ALA A 156 23.43 -33.86 6.06
#